data_AF-T1AQV7-F1
#
_entry.id   AF-T1AQV7-F1
#
_cell.length_a   1.000
_cell.length_b   1.000
_cell.length_c   1.000
_cell.angle_alpha   90.00
_cell.angle_beta   90.00
_cell.angle_gamma   90.00
#
_symmetry.space_group_name_H-M   'P 1'
#
loop_
_entity.id
_entity.type
_entity.pdbx_description
1 polymer ?
#
loop_
_entity_poly.entity_id
_entity_poly.type
_entity_poly.pdbx_seq_one_letter_code
_entity_poly.pdbx_strand_id
1 'polypeptide(L)' 'MPSQPSATIETFPNPRPGQDYTIRMRIPEFTCLCPRTGQPDFATLEMAYVPDSKCVELKSL' A
#
# COMPACT_ATOMS: atom_id res chain seq x y z
N MET A 1 8.08 -14.23 14.53
CA MET A 1 9.03 -13.87 13.46
C MET A 1 8.44 -12.70 12.70
N PRO A 2 9.11 -11.54 12.58
CA PRO A 2 8.65 -10.50 11.67
C PRO A 2 8.63 -11.03 10.24
N SER A 3 7.65 -10.63 9.43
CA SER A 3 7.59 -11.00 8.01
C SER A 3 8.75 -10.34 7.26
N GLN A 4 9.36 -11.08 6.33
CA GLN A 4 10.35 -10.53 5.42
C GLN A 4 9.65 -9.64 4.38
N PRO A 5 10.13 -8.42 4.10
CA PRO A 5 9.53 -7.55 3.09
C PRO A 5 9.60 -8.21 1.70
N SER A 6 8.49 -8.14 0.97
CA SER A 6 8.34 -8.69 -0.37
C SER A 6 8.18 -7.55 -1.37
N ALA A 7 8.72 -7.70 -2.58
CA ALA A 7 8.47 -6.77 -3.68
C ALA A 7 7.18 -7.08 -4.45
N THR A 8 6.48 -8.15 -4.08
CA THR A 8 5.27 -8.63 -4.76
C THR A 8 4.02 -8.09 -4.09
N ILE A 9 3.23 -7.32 -4.84
CA ILE A 9 1.89 -6.90 -4.42
C ILE A 9 0.90 -8.04 -4.63
N GLU A 10 0.17 -8.40 -3.58
CA GLU A 10 -0.91 -9.38 -3.63
C GLU A 10 -2.26 -8.68 -3.83
N THR A 11 -3.20 -9.40 -4.44
CA THR A 11 -4.54 -8.88 -4.72
C THR A 11 -5.60 -9.93 -4.42
N PHE A 12 -6.80 -9.48 -4.10
CA PHE A 12 -7.98 -10.33 -3.98
C PHE A 12 -9.15 -9.79 -4.84
N PRO A 13 -10.12 -10.63 -5.21
CA PRO A 13 -11.28 -10.18 -6.01
C PRO A 13 -12.06 -9.07 -5.32
N ASN A 14 -12.51 -8.07 -6.09
CA ASN A 14 -13.40 -7.04 -5.56
C ASN A 14 -14.73 -7.69 -5.08
N PRO A 15 -15.13 -7.51 -3.81
CA PRO A 15 -16.39 -8.07 -3.28
C PRO A 15 -17.67 -7.41 -3.83
N ARG A 16 -17.56 -6.23 -4.46
CA ARG A 16 -18.66 -5.45 -5.03
C ARG A 16 -18.30 -4.91 -6.42
N PRO A 17 -18.11 -5.78 -7.42
CA PRO A 17 -17.79 -5.34 -8.78
C PRO A 17 -18.94 -4.49 -9.35
N GLY A 18 -18.59 -3.41 -10.06
CA GLY A 18 -19.56 -2.47 -10.66
C GLY A 18 -20.17 -1.45 -9.70
N GLN A 19 -19.80 -1.45 -8.42
CA GLN A 19 -20.13 -0.36 -7.49
C GLN A 19 -18.86 0.43 -7.18
N ASP A 20 -18.90 1.73 -7.40
CA ASP A 20 -17.79 2.60 -7.02
C ASP A 20 -17.76 2.79 -5.51
N TYR A 21 -16.64 2.42 -4.90
CA TYR A 21 -16.32 2.73 -3.52
C TYR A 21 -14.84 3.09 -3.38
N THR A 22 -14.50 3.97 -2.44
CA THR A 22 -13.10 4.36 -2.23
C THR A 22 -12.48 3.54 -1.12
N ILE A 23 -11.40 2.83 -1.42
CA ILE A 23 -10.51 2.27 -0.41
C ILE A 23 -9.48 3.34 -0.05
N ARG A 24 -9.36 3.65 1.24
CA ARG A 24 -8.37 4.59 1.79
C ARG A 24 -7.42 3.84 2.70
N MET A 25 -6.12 4.03 2.46
CA MET A 25 -5.04 3.42 3.23
C MET A 25 -4.14 4.52 3.77
N ARG A 26 -3.78 4.40 5.05
CA ARG A 26 -2.85 5.30 5.74
C ARG A 26 -1.70 4.47 6.27
N ILE A 27 -0.49 4.79 5.83
CA ILE A 27 0.74 4.05 6.15
C ILE A 27 1.65 5.03 6.91
N PRO A 28 1.51 5.13 8.24
CA PRO A 28 2.24 6.12 9.05
C PRO A 28 3.71 5.78 9.25
N GLU A 29 4.12 4.55 8.94
CA GLU A 29 5.47 4.01 9.17
C GLU A 29 6.30 3.96 7.89
N PHE A 30 5.94 4.75 6.86
CA PHE A 30 6.71 4.79 5.62
C PHE A 30 8.07 5.45 5.85
N THR A 31 9.13 4.76 5.41
CA THR A 31 10.50 5.26 5.44
C THR A 31 11.24 4.91 4.16
N CYS A 32 12.13 5.79 3.72
CA CYS A 32 13.00 5.58 2.57
C CYS A 32 14.35 6.25 2.79
N LEU A 33 15.32 5.98 1.91
CA LEU A 33 16.63 6.62 1.97
C LEU A 33 16.67 7.82 1.02
N CYS A 34 17.16 8.96 1.52
CA CYS A 34 17.41 10.13 0.69
C CYS A 34 18.47 9.80 -0.38
N PRO A 35 18.19 9.97 -1.68
CA PRO A 35 19.12 9.60 -2.75
C PRO A 35 20.41 10.45 -2.76
N ARG A 36 20.39 11.60 -2.10
CA ARG A 36 21.55 12.50 -2.00
C ARG A 36 22.47 12.18 -0.82
N THR A 37 21.89 11.95 0.36
CA THR A 37 22.64 11.86 1.62
C THR A 37 22.69 10.44 2.20
N GLY A 38 21.81 9.54 1.75
CA GLY A 38 21.65 8.19 2.31
C GLY A 38 21.02 8.18 3.71
N GLN A 39 20.54 9.31 4.21
CA GLN A 39 19.85 9.38 5.51
C GLN A 39 18.41 8.88 5.40
N PRO A 40 17.84 8.32 6.49
CA PRO A 40 16.46 7.87 6.50
C PRO A 40 15.48 9.05 6.56
N ASP A 41 14.54 9.06 5.63
CA ASP A 41 13.38 9.94 5.63
C ASP A 41 12.17 9.20 6.20
N PHE A 42 11.30 9.92 6.91
CA PHE A 42 10.07 9.39 7.49
C PHE A 42 8.89 10.21 7.00
N ALA A 43 7.82 9.53 6.56
CA ALA A 43 6.60 10.18 6.14
C ALA A 43 5.38 9.31 6.43
N THR A 44 4.19 9.93 6.41
CA THR A 44 2.93 9.20 6.31
C THR A 44 2.53 9.14 4.84
N LEU A 45 2.42 7.93 4.29
CA LEU A 45 1.90 7.72 2.93
C LEU A 45 0.37 7.54 3.01
N GLU A 46 -0.37 8.41 2.32
CA GLU A 46 -1.82 8.30 2.16
C GLU A 46 -2.15 7.87 0.74
N MET A 47 -2.95 6.80 0.61
CA MET A 47 -3.37 6.25 -0.67
C MET A 47 -4.90 6.15 -0.71
N ALA A 48 -5.50 6.55 -1.82
CA ALA A 48 -6.92 6.37 -2.08
C ALA A 48 -7.12 5.89 -3.52
N TYR A 49 -7.94 4.85 -3.69
CA TYR A 49 -8.27 4.32 -5.01
C TYR A 49 -9.69 3.76 -5.05
N VAL A 50 -10.25 3.66 -6.26
CA VAL A 50 -11.51 2.95 -6.55
C VAL A 50 -11.14 1.64 -7.23
N PRO A 51 -11.40 0.47 -6.61
CA PRO A 51 -11.10 -0.82 -7.22
C PRO A 51 -12.09 -1.14 -8.33
N ASP A 52 -11.57 -1.66 -9.44
CA ASP A 52 -12.38 -2.30 -10.49
C ASP A 52 -12.55 -3.80 -10.16
N SER A 53 -11.84 -4.71 -10.82
CA SER A 53 -11.99 -6.16 -10.58
C SER A 53 -11.25 -6.70 -9.35
N LYS A 54 -10.25 -5.97 -8.83
CA LYS A 54 -9.35 -6.43 -7.75
C LYS A 54 -9.08 -5.34 -6.72
N CYS A 55 -8.86 -5.79 -5.49
CA CYS A 55 -8.40 -4.98 -4.37
C CYS A 55 -6.96 -5.37 -4.01
N VAL A 56 -6.16 -4.39 -3.60
CA VAL A 56 -4.81 -4.60 -3.06
C VAL A 56 -4.91 -5.18 -1.65
N GLU A 57 -4.12 -6.22 -1.38
CA GLU A 57 -4.01 -6.83 -0.05
C GLU A 57 -3.05 -5.99 0.82
N LEU A 58 -3.50 -5.63 2.03
CA LEU A 58 -2.83 -4.62 2.87
C LEU A 58 -1.47 -5.09 3.41
N LYS A 59 -1.28 -6.37 3.69
CA LYS A 59 -0.02 -6.91 4.20
C LYS A 59 1.07 -6.97 3.13
N SER A 60 0.68 -7.07 1.86
CA SER A 60 1.59 -7.05 0.71
C SER A 60 2.09 -5.65 0.32
N LEU A 61 1.53 -4.61 0.94
CA LEU A 61 1.84 -3.20 0.71
C LEU A 61 2.93 -2.69 1.67
#